data_AF-A0A0F9NSZ8-F1
#
_entry.id   AF-A0A0F9NSZ8-F1
#
_cell.length_a   1.000
_cell.length_b   1.000
_cell.length_c   1.000
_cell.angle_alpha   90.00
_cell.angle_beta   90.00
_cell.angle_gamma   90.00
#
_symmetry.space_group_name_H-M   'P 1'
#
loop_
_entity.id
_entity.type
_entity.pdbx_description
1 polymer ?
#
loop_
_entity_poly.entity_id
_entity_poly.type
_entity_poly.pdbx_seq_one_letter_code
_entity_poly.pdbx_strand_id
1 'polypeptide(L)'
;MALSDAEVMYNNALGLIGAYKVTEGDTTSKQAILCIRYYTDSQNETLEDHPWNFAKRNVILYEFTDRPIFGYDRKYATPDDYARILTVDNSIGSDVSRRQAGVPPWEVKGDYIHSDAGAGPNSWSTGVKYYDGQFYAVTPDTWVTGTAYIDDQFVKSGSTFYEVLVDHTSDTIAADITTGNLAAGITGTSVTYEVLVTHTSDTVVADITSSNVAARGIDKDVVFVEYVWKQVDMDEWSAKAKSALALKLASKIVVGLTSDAKKKEALINEYEGLVMPQARSADAAEGKPRPHFRSQWLAARRQGFSGDYYVV
;
A
#
# COMPACT_ATOMS: atom_id res chain seq x y z
N MET A 1 -25.90 -24.73 -0.36
CA MET A 1 -24.70 -24.09 0.18
C MET A 1 -23.96 -23.55 -1.03
N ALA A 2 -23.69 -22.25 -1.10
CA ALA A 2 -22.86 -21.72 -2.19
C ALA A 2 -21.47 -22.35 -2.07
N LEU A 3 -20.89 -22.78 -3.19
CA LEU A 3 -19.52 -23.30 -3.22
C LEU A 3 -18.57 -22.17 -2.83
N SER A 4 -17.52 -22.45 -2.07
CA SER A 4 -16.48 -21.45 -1.81
C SER A 4 -15.81 -21.02 -3.12
N ASP A 5 -15.34 -19.78 -3.20
CA ASP A 5 -14.64 -19.24 -4.36
C ASP A 5 -13.46 -20.11 -4.80
N ALA A 6 -12.70 -20.61 -3.82
CA ALA A 6 -11.60 -21.52 -4.05
C ALA A 6 -12.08 -22.85 -4.66
N GLU A 7 -13.18 -23.43 -4.17
CA GLU A 7 -13.75 -24.66 -4.73
C GLU A 7 -14.21 -24.47 -6.18
N VAL A 8 -14.82 -23.32 -6.51
CA VAL A 8 -15.20 -22.99 -7.89
C VAL A 8 -13.95 -22.96 -8.79
N MET A 9 -12.87 -22.30 -8.34
CA MET A 9 -11.61 -22.25 -9.11
C MET A 9 -10.95 -23.63 -9.25
N TYR A 10 -10.96 -24.46 -8.20
CA TYR A 10 -10.45 -25.82 -8.26
C TYR A 10 -11.20 -26.65 -9.29
N ASN A 11 -12.53 -26.59 -9.26
CA ASN A 11 -13.38 -27.36 -10.16
C ASN A 11 -13.25 -26.87 -11.61
N ASN A 12 -13.07 -25.58 -11.83
CA ASN A 12 -12.75 -25.03 -13.16
C ASN A 12 -11.42 -25.58 -13.69
N ALA A 13 -10.35 -25.56 -12.88
CA ALA A 13 -9.04 -26.09 -13.26
C ALA A 13 -9.06 -27.61 -13.51
N LEU A 14 -9.75 -28.37 -12.66
CA LEU A 14 -9.91 -29.82 -12.80
C LEU A 14 -10.71 -30.18 -14.07
N GLY A 15 -11.72 -29.39 -14.40
CA GLY A 15 -12.49 -29.53 -15.64
C GLY A 15 -11.63 -29.43 -16.90
N LEU A 16 -10.68 -28.49 -16.94
CA LEU A 16 -9.73 -28.33 -18.06
C LEU A 16 -8.85 -29.56 -18.27
N ILE A 17 -8.49 -30.25 -17.18
CA ILE A 17 -7.68 -31.48 -17.26
C ILE A 17 -8.51 -32.75 -17.41
N GLY A 18 -9.85 -32.68 -17.38
CA GLY A 18 -10.74 -33.83 -17.48
C GLY A 18 -10.83 -34.68 -16.20
N ALA A 19 -10.46 -34.11 -15.05
CA ALA A 19 -10.64 -34.73 -13.74
C ALA A 19 -11.94 -34.22 -13.09
N TYR A 20 -12.65 -35.10 -12.38
CA TYR A 20 -13.97 -34.76 -11.85
C TYR A 20 -13.94 -34.48 -10.35
N LYS A 21 -14.22 -33.22 -10.03
CA LYS A 21 -14.78 -32.62 -8.80
C LYS A 21 -14.04 -32.83 -7.47
N VAL A 22 -13.70 -31.71 -6.84
CA VAL A 22 -13.36 -31.60 -5.41
C VAL A 22 -14.56 -30.98 -4.70
N THR A 23 -14.83 -31.45 -3.48
CA THR A 23 -15.84 -30.87 -2.59
C THR A 23 -15.18 -30.01 -1.52
N GLU A 24 -15.90 -29.01 -1.02
CA GLU A 24 -15.45 -28.20 0.11
C GLU A 24 -14.95 -29.06 1.30
N GLY A 25 -13.82 -28.67 1.88
CA GLY A 25 -13.23 -29.35 3.04
C GLY A 25 -12.50 -30.66 2.72
N ASP A 26 -12.47 -31.11 1.46
CA ASP A 26 -11.64 -32.25 1.08
C ASP A 26 -10.16 -31.88 1.19
N THR A 27 -9.46 -32.58 2.07
CA THR A 27 -8.00 -32.45 2.29
C THR A 27 -7.27 -33.77 2.06
N THR A 28 -7.99 -34.77 1.54
CA THR A 28 -7.53 -36.17 1.47
C THR A 28 -7.34 -36.63 0.04
N SER A 29 -8.17 -36.18 -0.90
CA SER A 29 -8.00 -36.54 -2.30
C SER A 29 -6.72 -35.92 -2.86
N LYS A 30 -6.08 -36.67 -3.76
CA LYS A 30 -4.87 -36.20 -4.44
C LYS A 30 -5.14 -34.91 -5.22
N GLN A 31 -6.34 -34.77 -5.77
CA GLN A 31 -6.85 -33.60 -6.46
C GLN A 31 -6.86 -32.39 -5.52
N ALA A 32 -7.52 -32.52 -4.36
CA ALA A 32 -7.64 -31.42 -3.41
C ALA A 32 -6.28 -31.01 -2.84
N ILE A 33 -5.42 -31.96 -2.48
CA ILE A 33 -4.07 -31.68 -1.96
C ILE A 33 -3.24 -30.87 -2.97
N LEU A 34 -3.31 -31.22 -4.26
CA LEU A 34 -2.57 -30.50 -5.31
C LEU A 34 -3.18 -29.12 -5.58
N CYS A 35 -4.51 -28.99 -5.62
CA CYS A 35 -5.16 -27.69 -5.77
C CYS A 35 -4.82 -26.75 -4.62
N ILE A 36 -4.98 -27.19 -3.37
CA ILE A 36 -4.64 -26.40 -2.16
C ILE A 36 -3.18 -25.95 -2.19
N ARG A 37 -2.26 -26.86 -2.57
CA ARG A 37 -0.83 -26.56 -2.62
C ARG A 37 -0.47 -25.45 -3.59
N TYR A 38 -1.07 -25.45 -4.79
CA TYR A 38 -0.65 -24.55 -5.87
C TYR A 38 -1.58 -23.36 -6.08
N TYR A 39 -2.70 -23.28 -5.35
CA TYR A 39 -3.69 -22.21 -5.55
C TYR A 39 -3.11 -20.84 -5.26
N THR A 40 -2.57 -20.63 -4.06
CA THR A 40 -2.03 -19.34 -3.63
C THR A 40 -0.88 -18.89 -4.53
N ASP A 41 0.01 -19.80 -4.92
CA ASP A 41 1.10 -19.49 -5.85
C ASP A 41 0.55 -19.09 -7.23
N SER A 42 -0.43 -19.83 -7.76
CA SER A 42 -1.04 -19.51 -9.06
C SER A 42 -1.78 -18.16 -9.03
N GLN A 43 -2.43 -17.84 -7.91
CA GLN A 43 -3.12 -16.58 -7.69
C GLN A 43 -2.13 -15.41 -7.65
N ASN A 44 -1.09 -15.51 -6.83
CA ASN A 44 -0.06 -14.47 -6.70
C ASN A 44 0.65 -14.24 -8.04
N GLU A 45 1.08 -15.31 -8.71
CA GLU A 45 1.74 -15.18 -10.01
C GLU A 45 0.80 -14.56 -11.07
N THR A 46 -0.50 -14.88 -11.05
CA THR A 46 -1.46 -14.27 -11.99
C THR A 46 -1.64 -12.78 -11.72
N LEU A 47 -1.64 -12.36 -10.44
CA LEU A 47 -1.71 -10.96 -10.05
C LEU A 47 -0.42 -10.18 -10.42
N GLU A 48 0.74 -10.84 -10.39
CA GLU A 48 2.04 -10.24 -10.75
C GLU A 48 2.21 -10.05 -12.27
N ASP A 49 1.64 -10.95 -13.07
CA ASP A 49 1.81 -11.01 -14.54
C ASP A 49 1.24 -9.81 -15.30
N HIS A 50 0.31 -9.07 -14.70
CA HIS A 50 -0.34 -7.91 -15.31
C HIS A 50 -0.88 -6.94 -14.25
N PRO A 51 -0.77 -5.62 -14.46
CA PRO A 51 -1.42 -4.62 -13.59
C PRO A 51 -2.94 -4.59 -13.80
N TRP A 52 -3.64 -5.59 -13.26
CA TRP A 52 -5.10 -5.72 -13.33
C TRP A 52 -5.80 -4.54 -12.66
N ASN A 53 -6.80 -3.95 -13.32
CA ASN A 53 -7.52 -2.80 -12.79
C ASN A 53 -8.29 -3.11 -11.51
N PHE A 54 -8.91 -4.29 -11.41
CA PHE A 54 -9.65 -4.71 -10.20
C PHE A 54 -8.74 -4.85 -8.97
N ALA A 55 -7.46 -5.14 -9.19
CA ALA A 55 -6.47 -5.32 -8.14
C ALA A 55 -5.57 -4.09 -7.95
N LYS A 56 -5.88 -2.92 -8.52
CA LYS A 56 -5.12 -1.69 -8.27
C LYS A 56 -5.62 -0.96 -7.04
N ARG A 57 -4.69 -0.57 -6.16
CA ARG A 57 -4.95 0.29 -5.00
C ARG A 57 -3.91 1.41 -4.92
N ASN A 58 -4.33 2.50 -4.30
CA ASN A 58 -3.46 3.62 -3.96
C ASN A 58 -3.29 3.69 -2.44
N VAL A 59 -2.09 4.01 -2.00
CA VAL A 59 -1.76 4.19 -0.58
C VAL A 59 -0.77 5.34 -0.44
N ILE A 60 -0.84 6.04 0.69
CA ILE A 60 0.17 7.02 1.08
C ILE A 60 1.08 6.33 2.10
N LEU A 61 2.39 6.39 1.87
CA LEU A 61 3.40 5.81 2.75
C LEU A 61 4.27 6.92 3.33
N TYR A 62 4.80 6.71 4.54
CA TYR A 62 5.67 7.66 5.23
C TYR A 62 7.13 7.18 5.26
N GLU A 63 8.07 8.13 5.33
CA GLU A 63 9.51 7.87 5.33
C GLU A 63 9.94 7.09 6.59
N PHE A 64 10.68 6.01 6.37
CA PHE A 64 11.28 5.25 7.45
C PHE A 64 12.48 5.99 8.06
N THR A 65 12.68 5.90 9.38
CA THR A 65 13.77 6.63 10.06
C THR A 65 15.16 6.16 9.61
N ASP A 66 15.32 4.86 9.38
CA ASP A 66 16.60 4.30 8.95
C ASP A 66 16.81 4.52 7.45
N ARG A 67 17.69 5.44 7.08
CA ARG A 67 17.96 5.76 5.67
C ARG A 67 18.84 4.71 4.98
N PRO A 68 18.73 4.55 3.64
CA PRO A 68 19.67 3.73 2.89
C PRO A 68 21.11 4.24 3.03
N ILE A 69 22.08 3.33 3.06
CA ILE A 69 23.51 3.68 3.14
C ILE A 69 24.02 4.24 1.80
N PHE A 70 23.44 3.79 0.68
CA PHE A 70 23.82 4.20 -0.67
C PHE A 70 22.61 4.17 -1.61
N GLY A 71 22.73 4.87 -2.74
CA GLY A 71 21.74 4.88 -3.82
C GLY A 71 20.70 5.98 -3.64
N TYR A 72 19.56 5.61 -3.08
CA TYR A 72 18.44 6.51 -2.83
C TYR A 72 18.55 7.17 -1.46
N ASP A 73 18.02 8.39 -1.35
CA ASP A 73 18.11 9.18 -0.12
C ASP A 73 17.11 8.70 0.95
N ARG A 74 16.01 8.06 0.55
CA ARG A 74 14.91 7.65 1.43
C ARG A 74 14.46 6.22 1.17
N LYS A 75 13.74 5.68 2.15
CA LYS A 75 13.05 4.39 2.04
C LYS A 75 11.67 4.42 2.68
N TYR A 76 10.76 3.63 2.14
CA TYR A 76 9.36 3.49 2.56
C TYR A 76 9.04 2.00 2.73
N ALA A 77 8.21 1.64 3.71
CA ALA A 77 7.76 0.26 3.87
C ALA A 77 6.80 -0.12 2.73
N THR A 78 6.94 -1.33 2.16
CA THR A 78 5.95 -1.83 1.22
C THR A 78 4.63 -2.14 1.94
N PRO A 79 3.45 -2.01 1.29
CA PRO A 79 2.19 -2.48 1.87
C PRO A 79 2.26 -3.99 2.17
N ASP A 80 1.62 -4.48 3.24
CA ASP A 80 1.70 -5.91 3.60
C ASP A 80 1.04 -6.85 2.58
N ASP A 81 0.02 -6.36 1.87
CA ASP A 81 -0.80 -7.12 0.94
C ASP A 81 -0.41 -6.88 -0.53
N TYR A 82 0.77 -6.34 -0.82
CA TYR A 82 1.17 -6.08 -2.21
C TYR A 82 1.57 -7.36 -2.96
N ALA A 83 1.17 -7.44 -4.23
CA ALA A 83 1.72 -8.35 -5.23
C ALA A 83 2.78 -7.64 -6.09
N ARG A 84 2.56 -6.36 -6.45
CA ARG A 84 3.47 -5.60 -7.29
C ARG A 84 3.32 -4.09 -7.11
N ILE A 85 4.42 -3.36 -6.93
CA ILE A 85 4.40 -1.89 -6.99
C ILE A 85 4.38 -1.42 -8.45
N LEU A 86 3.47 -0.51 -8.79
CA LEU A 86 3.29 -0.01 -10.15
C LEU A 86 3.95 1.35 -10.37
N THR A 87 3.66 2.30 -9.48
CA THR A 87 4.23 3.64 -9.54
C THR A 87 4.43 4.19 -8.14
N VAL A 88 5.53 4.92 -7.96
CA VAL A 88 5.79 5.76 -6.80
C VAL A 88 5.82 7.19 -7.32
N ASP A 89 5.00 8.07 -6.75
CA ASP A 89 5.05 9.53 -6.99
C ASP A 89 5.10 9.95 -8.47
N ASN A 90 4.24 9.36 -9.31
CA ASN A 90 4.21 9.53 -10.78
C ASN A 90 4.06 11.00 -11.28
N SER A 91 3.92 11.99 -10.39
CA SER A 91 3.89 13.43 -10.72
C SER A 91 4.70 14.34 -9.78
N ILE A 92 5.35 13.81 -8.74
CA ILE A 92 6.10 14.62 -7.77
C ILE A 92 7.56 14.67 -8.22
N GLY A 93 7.99 15.85 -8.66
CA GLY A 93 9.18 16.07 -9.49
C GLY A 93 10.56 15.82 -8.88
N SER A 94 10.76 14.82 -8.00
CA SER A 94 12.11 14.37 -7.62
C SER A 94 12.78 13.56 -8.73
N ASP A 95 12.01 12.88 -9.58
CA ASP A 95 12.55 11.93 -10.55
C ASP A 95 13.02 12.53 -11.86
N VAL A 96 12.74 13.80 -12.12
CA VAL A 96 12.99 14.37 -13.46
C VAL A 96 14.49 14.45 -13.77
N SER A 97 15.33 14.72 -12.77
CA SER A 97 16.78 14.88 -12.95
C SER A 97 17.52 13.55 -13.10
N ARG A 98 17.17 12.52 -12.31
CA ARG A 98 17.79 11.18 -12.39
C ARG A 98 17.24 10.33 -13.54
N ARG A 99 15.97 10.50 -13.91
CA ARG A 99 15.39 9.88 -15.11
C ARG A 99 16.09 10.37 -16.38
N GLN A 100 16.54 11.63 -16.42
CA GLN A 100 17.39 12.15 -17.49
C GLN A 100 18.80 11.54 -17.48
N ALA A 101 19.30 11.10 -16.33
CA ALA A 101 20.57 10.39 -16.17
C ALA A 101 20.45 8.86 -16.37
N GLY A 102 19.27 8.33 -16.71
CA GLY A 102 19.04 6.90 -16.92
C GLY A 102 18.97 6.06 -15.65
N VAL A 103 18.90 6.69 -14.47
CA VAL A 103 18.72 5.97 -13.20
C VAL A 103 17.22 5.74 -12.96
N PRO A 104 16.81 4.53 -12.55
CA PRO A 104 15.41 4.27 -12.21
C PRO A 104 14.93 5.22 -11.10
N PRO A 105 13.70 5.76 -11.22
CA PRO A 105 13.14 6.69 -10.24
C PRO A 105 13.00 6.10 -8.82
N TRP A 106 12.74 4.80 -8.77
CA TRP A 106 12.58 4.04 -7.55
C TRP A 106 12.89 2.58 -7.83
N GLU A 107 13.18 1.83 -6.77
CA GLU A 107 13.30 0.38 -6.81
C GLU A 107 12.66 -0.25 -5.58
N VAL A 108 12.23 -1.50 -5.69
CA VAL A 108 11.81 -2.32 -4.55
C VAL A 108 12.95 -3.26 -4.18
N LYS A 109 13.35 -3.25 -2.91
CA LYS A 109 14.43 -4.08 -2.38
C LYS A 109 14.04 -4.66 -1.02
N GLY A 110 13.85 -5.98 -0.97
CA GLY A 110 13.25 -6.62 0.20
C GLY A 110 11.85 -6.06 0.44
N ASP A 111 11.58 -5.68 1.69
CA ASP A 111 10.28 -5.14 2.12
C ASP A 111 10.23 -3.60 2.08
N TYR A 112 11.12 -2.98 1.31
CA TYR A 112 11.23 -1.52 1.22
C TYR A 112 11.24 -1.02 -0.22
N ILE A 113 10.58 0.11 -0.40
CA ILE A 113 10.65 0.95 -1.59
C ILE A 113 11.75 1.98 -1.35
N HIS A 114 12.75 2.01 -2.22
CA HIS A 114 13.81 3.00 -2.21
C HIS A 114 13.50 4.06 -3.27
N SER A 115 13.48 5.33 -2.87
CA SER A 115 13.19 6.44 -3.76
C SER A 115 13.76 7.75 -3.20
N ASP A 116 13.99 8.71 -4.07
CA ASP A 116 14.30 10.09 -3.68
C ASP A 116 13.04 10.97 -3.63
N ALA A 117 11.88 10.40 -3.98
CA ALA A 117 10.59 11.08 -3.94
C ALA A 117 10.09 11.32 -2.51
N GLY A 118 8.99 12.07 -2.41
CA GLY A 118 8.35 12.40 -1.14
C GLY A 118 8.44 13.87 -0.74
N ALA A 119 7.45 14.31 0.02
CA ALA A 119 7.46 15.62 0.65
C ALA A 119 6.67 15.62 1.96
N GLY A 120 6.97 16.57 2.84
CA GLY A 120 6.24 16.75 4.08
C GLY A 120 4.74 16.93 3.84
N PRO A 121 3.89 16.30 4.66
CA PRO A 121 2.44 16.34 4.49
C PRO A 121 1.88 17.74 4.74
N ASN A 122 0.59 17.92 4.41
CA ASN A 122 -0.07 19.22 4.63
C ASN A 122 -0.21 19.52 6.11
N SER A 123 -0.18 20.81 6.45
CA SER A 123 -0.48 21.22 7.81
C SER A 123 -1.91 20.85 8.21
N TRP A 124 -2.07 20.38 9.44
CA TRP A 124 -3.37 20.11 10.04
C TRP A 124 -4.23 21.37 10.12
N SER A 125 -5.56 21.22 10.05
CA SER A 125 -6.51 22.31 10.22
C SER A 125 -7.79 21.80 10.88
N THR A 126 -8.37 22.60 11.76
CA THR A 126 -9.65 22.32 12.44
C THR A 126 -10.83 22.34 11.46
N GLY A 127 -11.82 21.48 11.69
CA GLY A 127 -13.08 21.45 10.93
C GLY A 127 -12.93 20.89 9.51
N VAL A 128 -11.80 20.25 9.21
CA VAL A 128 -11.52 19.64 7.90
C VAL A 128 -11.80 18.14 8.00
N LYS A 129 -12.46 17.60 6.97
CA LYS A 129 -12.64 16.16 6.85
C LYS A 129 -11.37 15.50 6.35
N TYR A 130 -10.81 14.61 7.17
CA TYR A 130 -9.70 13.75 6.81
C TYR A 130 -10.19 12.34 6.53
N TYR A 131 -9.54 11.68 5.58
CA TYR A 131 -9.85 10.31 5.19
C TYR A 131 -8.80 9.36 5.74
N ASP A 132 -9.23 8.13 6.01
CA ASP A 132 -8.34 7.03 6.41
C ASP A 132 -7.16 6.87 5.43
N GLY A 133 -5.97 6.64 5.97
CA GLY A 133 -4.70 6.55 5.24
C GLY A 133 -4.11 7.90 4.80
N GLN A 134 -4.69 9.04 5.20
CA GLN A 134 -4.10 10.36 4.96
C GLN A 134 -3.07 10.74 6.03
N PHE A 135 -2.22 11.70 5.69
CA PHE A 135 -1.19 12.22 6.57
C PHE A 135 -1.26 13.74 6.67
N TYR A 136 -0.96 14.26 7.86
CA TYR A 136 -0.85 15.69 8.10
C TYR A 136 0.31 16.01 9.06
N ALA A 137 0.80 17.24 8.98
CA ALA A 137 1.85 17.79 9.83
C ALA A 137 1.24 18.72 10.89
N VAL A 138 1.62 18.56 12.15
CA VAL A 138 1.23 19.45 13.27
C VAL A 138 2.47 20.08 13.85
N THR A 139 2.45 21.39 14.08
CA THR A 139 3.42 22.02 14.98
C THR A 139 2.88 21.90 16.40
N PRO A 140 3.55 21.18 17.32
CA PRO A 140 3.07 21.00 18.68
C PRO A 140 2.94 22.31 19.46
N ASP A 141 2.08 22.30 20.47
CA ASP A 141 1.94 23.39 21.42
C ASP A 141 3.19 23.50 22.32
N THR A 142 3.51 24.72 22.73
CA THR A 142 4.64 24.97 23.63
C THR A 142 4.33 24.38 25.02
N TRP A 143 5.32 23.71 25.61
CA TRP A 143 5.24 23.14 26.95
C TRP A 143 4.88 24.20 27.99
N VAL A 144 3.89 23.89 28.82
CA VAL A 144 3.48 24.70 29.97
C VAL A 144 3.42 23.80 31.19
N THR A 145 4.14 24.19 32.26
CA THR A 145 4.14 23.48 33.54
C THR A 145 2.80 23.61 34.26
N GLY A 146 2.36 22.57 34.98
CA GLY A 146 1.08 22.55 35.69
C GLY A 146 -0.14 22.34 34.77
N THR A 147 0.07 21.92 33.53
CA THR A 147 -0.97 21.63 32.55
C THR A 147 -1.17 20.12 32.44
N ALA A 148 -2.42 19.67 32.31
CA ALA A 148 -2.70 18.27 32.05
C ALA A 148 -2.43 17.94 30.58
N TYR A 149 -1.62 16.91 30.34
CA TYR A 149 -1.35 16.36 29.02
C TYR A 149 -1.76 14.89 28.98
N ILE A 150 -2.13 14.42 27.80
CA ILE A 150 -2.54 13.05 27.56
C ILE A 150 -1.44 12.24 26.89
N ASP A 151 -1.52 10.92 27.02
CA ASP A 151 -0.72 9.96 26.27
C ASP A 151 -0.80 10.22 24.75
N ASP A 152 0.29 9.93 24.05
CA ASP A 152 0.53 10.20 22.62
C ASP A 152 0.49 11.69 22.20
N GLN A 153 0.26 12.63 23.12
CA GLN A 153 0.32 14.05 22.81
C GLN A 153 1.77 14.52 22.63
N PHE A 154 2.00 15.28 21.55
CA PHE A 154 3.27 15.96 21.35
C PHE A 154 3.23 17.41 21.85
N VAL A 155 4.36 17.84 22.42
CA VAL A 155 4.60 19.19 22.97
C VAL A 155 6.00 19.66 22.59
N LYS A 156 6.27 20.96 22.62
CA LYS A 156 7.59 21.51 22.25
C LYS A 156 8.20 22.45 23.29
N SER A 157 9.53 22.50 23.31
CA SER A 157 10.31 23.55 23.97
C SER A 157 11.40 24.02 23.02
N GLY A 158 11.28 25.25 22.52
CA GLY A 158 12.10 25.73 21.40
C GLY A 158 11.86 24.90 20.14
N SER A 159 12.92 24.31 19.59
CA SER A 159 12.90 23.41 18.42
C SER A 159 12.90 21.92 18.80
N THR A 160 12.83 21.59 20.08
CA THR A 160 12.81 20.22 20.57
C THR A 160 11.39 19.80 20.89
N PHE A 161 10.97 18.67 20.36
CA PHE A 161 9.66 18.08 20.58
C PHE A 161 9.76 16.89 21.53
N TYR A 162 8.74 16.71 22.34
CA TYR A 162 8.62 15.66 23.33
C TYR A 162 7.26 14.99 23.15
N GLU A 163 7.27 13.67 23.23
CA GLU A 163 6.06 12.85 23.28
C GLU A 163 5.70 12.62 24.74
N VAL A 164 4.43 12.81 25.08
CA VAL A 164 3.88 12.46 26.39
C VAL A 164 3.56 10.97 26.36
N LEU A 165 4.11 10.24 27.33
CA LEU A 165 4.04 8.77 27.39
C LEU A 165 2.94 8.25 28.33
N VAL A 166 2.39 9.14 29.15
CA VAL A 166 1.36 8.84 30.14
C VAL A 166 0.56 10.11 30.42
N ASP A 167 -0.75 9.97 30.61
CA ASP A 167 -1.61 11.02 31.15
C ASP A 167 -1.05 11.54 32.49
N HIS A 168 -0.66 12.81 32.53
CA HIS A 168 -0.13 13.43 33.75
C HIS A 168 -0.37 14.94 33.78
N THR A 169 -0.19 15.54 34.96
CA THR A 169 -0.06 17.00 35.09
C THR A 169 1.41 17.35 35.06
N SER A 170 1.81 18.21 34.12
CA SER A 170 3.22 18.52 33.86
C SER A 170 3.93 19.18 35.04
N ASP A 171 5.21 18.85 35.18
CA ASP A 171 6.21 19.56 35.96
C ASP A 171 7.26 20.16 34.99
N THR A 172 8.49 20.35 35.43
CA THR A 172 9.61 20.68 34.55
C THR A 172 9.88 19.51 33.59
N ILE A 173 10.25 19.82 32.35
CA ILE A 173 10.59 18.82 31.33
C ILE A 173 11.61 17.79 31.85
N ALA A 174 12.62 18.25 32.60
CA ALA A 174 13.65 17.36 33.15
C ALA A 174 13.07 16.38 34.20
N ALA A 175 12.15 16.83 35.05
CA ALA A 175 11.49 15.98 36.04
C ALA A 175 10.56 14.96 35.37
N ASP A 176 9.80 15.39 34.37
CA ASP A 176 8.87 14.50 33.65
C ASP A 176 9.60 13.46 32.80
N ILE A 177 10.72 13.81 32.17
CA ILE A 177 11.60 12.80 31.52
C ILE A 177 12.13 11.80 32.54
N THR A 178 12.58 12.26 33.71
CA THR A 178 13.14 11.38 34.76
C THR A 178 12.07 10.45 35.34
N THR A 179 10.84 10.93 35.43
CA THR A 179 9.69 10.16 35.95
C THR A 179 9.12 9.21 34.89
N GLY A 180 9.50 9.35 33.62
CA GLY A 180 8.98 8.55 32.51
C GLY A 180 7.65 9.05 31.94
N ASN A 181 7.26 10.29 32.26
CA ASN A 181 6.05 10.93 31.72
C ASN A 181 6.29 11.52 30.32
N LEU A 182 7.53 11.85 29.99
CA LEU A 182 7.95 12.37 28.68
C LEU A 182 9.04 11.52 28.06
N ALA A 183 8.96 11.35 26.75
CA ALA A 183 10.05 10.81 25.94
C ALA A 183 11.26 11.76 25.89
N ALA A 184 12.41 11.21 25.49
CA ALA A 184 13.58 12.02 25.19
C ALA A 184 13.28 12.96 24.01
N GLY A 185 13.67 14.22 24.15
CA GLY A 185 13.37 15.25 23.16
C GLY A 185 14.09 15.03 21.82
N ILE A 186 13.37 15.24 20.72
CA ILE A 186 13.89 15.14 19.36
C ILE A 186 13.73 16.50 18.67
N THR A 187 14.76 16.97 17.98
CA THR A 187 14.68 18.24 17.24
C THR A 187 13.90 18.08 15.95
N GLY A 188 13.00 19.02 15.67
CA GLY A 188 12.23 19.03 14.43
C GLY A 188 11.39 20.29 14.22
N THR A 189 10.58 20.25 13.17
CA THR A 189 9.71 21.35 12.74
C THR A 189 8.23 21.03 12.89
N SER A 190 7.86 19.78 12.61
CA SER A 190 6.50 19.27 12.76
C SER A 190 6.46 17.78 13.14
N VAL A 191 5.35 17.35 13.72
CA VAL A 191 5.02 15.95 13.96
C VAL A 191 4.10 15.49 12.84
N THR A 192 4.44 14.37 12.22
CA THR A 192 3.64 13.75 11.17
C THR A 192 2.69 12.74 11.80
N TYR A 193 1.39 12.93 11.57
CA TYR A 193 0.34 12.01 11.99
C TYR A 193 -0.26 11.29 10.78
N GLU A 194 -0.63 10.03 10.99
CA GLU A 194 -1.49 9.25 10.10
C GLU A 194 -2.92 9.28 10.63
N VAL A 195 -3.88 9.38 9.70
CA VAL A 195 -5.31 9.27 9.96
C VAL A 195 -5.70 7.80 9.86
N LEU A 196 -6.12 7.21 10.97
CA LEU A 196 -6.53 5.80 11.07
C LEU A 196 -8.02 5.60 10.80
N VAL A 197 -8.81 6.66 11.00
CA VAL A 197 -10.27 6.63 10.82
C VAL A 197 -10.70 7.90 10.12
N THR A 198 -11.59 7.78 9.13
CA THR A 198 -12.20 8.93 8.47
C THR A 198 -13.02 9.73 9.48
N HIS A 199 -12.63 10.98 9.73
CA HIS A 199 -13.27 11.87 10.71
C HIS A 199 -13.22 13.33 10.23
N THR A 200 -13.98 14.20 10.91
CA THR A 200 -13.82 15.65 10.80
C THR A 200 -13.00 16.10 11.98
N SER A 201 -11.87 16.77 11.74
CA SER A 201 -10.95 17.21 12.79
C SER A 201 -11.61 18.24 13.70
N ASP A 202 -11.28 18.16 14.99
CA ASP A 202 -11.63 19.19 15.99
C ASP A 202 -10.34 19.80 16.55
N THR A 203 -9.73 19.13 17.52
CA THR A 203 -8.39 19.42 18.03
C THR A 203 -7.54 18.15 17.92
N VAL A 204 -6.23 18.32 17.75
CA VAL A 204 -5.31 17.17 17.68
C VAL A 204 -5.43 16.28 18.92
N VAL A 205 -5.62 16.87 20.10
CA VAL A 205 -5.85 16.14 21.36
C VAL A 205 -7.13 15.30 21.31
N ALA A 206 -8.25 15.87 20.83
CA ALA A 206 -9.50 15.13 20.69
C ALA A 206 -9.41 14.00 19.64
N ASP A 207 -8.68 14.25 18.56
CA ASP A 207 -8.42 13.25 17.52
C ASP A 207 -7.57 12.08 18.06
N ILE A 208 -6.56 12.37 18.90
CA ILE A 208 -5.76 11.35 19.62
C ILE A 208 -6.63 10.56 20.61
N THR A 209 -7.40 11.25 21.46
CA THR A 209 -8.27 10.59 22.46
C THR A 209 -9.31 9.67 21.82
N SER A 210 -9.79 10.03 20.62
CA SER A 210 -10.74 9.22 19.86
C SER A 210 -10.09 8.09 19.07
N SER A 211 -8.75 7.96 19.15
CA SER A 211 -7.94 7.05 18.33
C SER A 211 -8.17 7.24 16.83
N ASN A 212 -8.49 8.45 16.40
CA ASN A 212 -8.68 8.78 14.99
C ASN A 212 -7.35 8.86 14.24
N VAL A 213 -6.26 9.11 14.96
CA VAL A 213 -4.94 9.47 14.42
C VAL A 213 -3.83 8.85 15.25
N ALA A 214 -2.68 8.62 14.63
CA ALA A 214 -1.48 8.13 15.31
C ALA A 214 -0.24 8.85 14.81
N ALA A 215 0.68 9.19 15.71
CA ALA A 215 1.96 9.79 15.33
C ALA A 215 2.85 8.76 14.60
N ARG A 216 3.49 9.19 13.50
CA ARG A 216 4.47 8.38 12.74
C ARG A 216 5.90 8.91 12.87
N GLY A 217 6.08 9.92 13.71
CA GLY A 217 7.36 10.54 14.02
C GLY A 217 7.44 11.99 13.55
N ILE A 218 8.66 12.51 13.60
CA ILE A 218 8.94 13.93 13.36
C ILE A 218 9.46 14.13 11.95
N ASP A 219 8.98 15.20 11.29
CA ASP A 219 9.38 15.65 9.95
C ASP A 219 9.44 14.51 8.92
N LYS A 220 8.43 13.63 8.94
CA LYS A 220 8.33 12.52 7.99
C LYS A 220 7.78 12.99 6.66
N ASP A 221 8.50 12.71 5.59
CA ASP A 221 8.00 12.87 4.23
C ASP A 221 7.07 11.72 3.85
N VAL A 222 6.10 12.01 2.99
CA VAL A 222 5.13 11.03 2.48
C VAL A 222 5.18 10.90 0.96
N VAL A 223 4.86 9.70 0.45
CA VAL A 223 4.82 9.36 -0.97
C VAL A 223 3.50 8.69 -1.33
N PHE A 224 3.03 8.91 -2.56
CA PHE A 224 1.86 8.27 -3.14
C PHE A 224 2.30 7.04 -3.94
N VAL A 225 1.79 5.88 -3.57
CA VAL A 225 2.11 4.62 -4.23
C VAL A 225 0.86 3.98 -4.80
N GLU A 226 0.96 3.59 -6.06
CA GLU A 226 0.00 2.69 -6.70
C GLU A 226 0.60 1.29 -6.77
N TYR A 227 -0.18 0.30 -6.35
CA TYR A 227 0.26 -1.09 -6.31
C TYR A 227 -0.89 -2.03 -6.71
N VAL A 228 -0.51 -3.24 -7.11
CA VAL A 228 -1.39 -4.38 -7.23
C VAL A 228 -1.48 -5.05 -5.87
N TRP A 229 -2.67 -5.13 -5.30
CA TRP A 229 -2.90 -5.81 -4.01
C TRP A 229 -3.29 -7.27 -4.23
N LYS A 230 -3.01 -8.12 -3.23
CA LYS A 230 -3.29 -9.55 -3.21
C LYS A 230 -4.77 -9.80 -2.98
N GLN A 231 -5.57 -9.57 -4.01
CA GLN A 231 -7.02 -9.74 -3.94
C GLN A 231 -7.41 -11.21 -3.76
N VAL A 232 -7.97 -11.52 -2.59
CA VAL A 232 -8.46 -12.84 -2.18
C VAL A 232 -9.92 -13.11 -2.57
N ASP A 233 -10.75 -12.07 -2.65
CA ASP A 233 -12.16 -12.16 -3.02
C ASP A 233 -12.28 -12.39 -4.52
N MET A 234 -12.82 -13.54 -4.94
CA MET A 234 -12.93 -13.85 -6.36
C MET A 234 -14.08 -13.08 -7.00
N ASP A 235 -15.06 -12.56 -6.29
CA ASP A 235 -16.16 -11.80 -6.92
C ASP A 235 -15.67 -10.50 -7.56
N GLU A 236 -14.57 -9.92 -7.06
CA GLU A 236 -13.93 -8.76 -7.68
C GLU A 236 -13.08 -9.11 -8.92
N TRP A 237 -12.74 -10.38 -9.13
CA TRP A 237 -11.95 -10.79 -10.31
C TRP A 237 -12.79 -10.75 -11.58
N SER A 238 -12.23 -10.17 -12.64
CA SER A 238 -12.86 -10.22 -13.96
C SER A 238 -12.99 -11.67 -14.46
N ALA A 239 -14.03 -11.97 -15.24
CA ALA A 239 -14.27 -13.32 -15.77
C ALA A 239 -13.07 -13.85 -16.57
N LYS A 240 -12.36 -12.96 -17.27
CA LYS A 240 -11.15 -13.32 -18.03
C LYS A 240 -9.94 -13.59 -17.11
N ALA A 241 -9.76 -12.82 -16.04
CA ALA A 241 -8.73 -13.09 -15.04
C ALA A 241 -8.98 -14.43 -14.31
N LYS A 242 -10.25 -14.75 -13.99
CA LYS A 242 -10.62 -16.09 -13.45
C LYS A 242 -10.24 -17.22 -14.39
N SER A 243 -10.48 -17.05 -15.70
CA SER A 243 -10.09 -18.07 -16.69
C SER A 243 -8.57 -18.24 -16.80
N ALA A 244 -7.81 -17.15 -16.69
CA ALA A 244 -6.36 -17.18 -16.67
C ALA A 244 -5.84 -17.93 -15.43
N LEU A 245 -6.37 -17.63 -14.25
CA LEU A 245 -6.03 -18.32 -12.99
C LEU A 245 -6.34 -19.82 -13.09
N ALA A 246 -7.52 -20.19 -13.60
CA ALA A 246 -7.91 -21.60 -13.76
C ALA A 246 -6.96 -22.38 -14.67
N LEU A 247 -6.55 -21.80 -15.81
CA LEU A 247 -5.55 -22.41 -16.71
C LEU A 247 -4.17 -22.53 -16.07
N LYS A 248 -3.74 -21.48 -15.35
CA LYS A 248 -2.44 -21.50 -14.66
C LYS A 248 -2.41 -22.58 -13.59
N LEU A 249 -3.46 -22.68 -12.77
CA LEU A 249 -3.61 -23.75 -11.79
C LEU A 249 -3.64 -25.14 -12.45
N ALA A 250 -4.43 -25.30 -13.52
CA ALA A 250 -4.51 -26.54 -14.28
C ALA A 250 -3.13 -27.02 -14.79
N SER A 251 -2.31 -26.09 -15.30
CA SER A 251 -0.97 -26.38 -15.81
C SER A 251 0.00 -26.89 -14.73
N LYS A 252 -0.19 -26.47 -13.46
CA LYS A 252 0.65 -26.92 -12.33
C LYS A 252 0.22 -28.29 -11.80
N ILE A 253 -1.09 -28.57 -11.77
CA ILE A 253 -1.63 -29.82 -11.20
C ILE A 253 -1.66 -31.00 -12.19
N VAL A 254 -1.72 -30.74 -13.51
CA VAL A 254 -1.97 -31.77 -14.54
C VAL A 254 -0.98 -32.94 -14.49
N VAL A 255 0.33 -32.68 -14.41
CA VAL A 255 1.36 -33.74 -14.39
C VAL A 255 1.24 -34.59 -13.13
N GLY A 256 0.89 -33.97 -11.99
CA GLY A 256 0.69 -34.69 -10.74
C GLY A 256 -0.51 -35.63 -10.77
N LEU A 257 -1.55 -35.31 -11.56
CA LEU A 257 -2.80 -36.06 -11.62
C LEU A 257 -2.86 -37.08 -12.77
N THR A 258 -2.51 -36.68 -13.98
CA THR A 258 -2.69 -37.51 -15.19
C THR A 258 -1.39 -38.09 -15.73
N SER A 259 -0.23 -37.65 -15.23
CA SER A 259 1.10 -37.97 -15.79
C SER A 259 1.27 -37.57 -17.27
N ASP A 260 0.41 -36.69 -17.79
CA ASP A 260 0.43 -36.25 -19.19
C ASP A 260 1.19 -34.92 -19.33
N ALA A 261 2.47 -35.03 -19.68
CA ALA A 261 3.34 -33.88 -19.92
C ALA A 261 2.94 -33.07 -21.17
N LYS A 262 2.37 -33.72 -22.20
CA LYS A 262 1.93 -33.02 -23.43
C LYS A 262 0.73 -32.14 -23.13
N LYS A 263 -0.19 -32.60 -22.27
CA LYS A 263 -1.32 -31.79 -21.82
C LYS A 263 -0.88 -30.57 -21.03
N LYS A 264 0.19 -30.67 -20.23
CA LYS A 264 0.79 -29.51 -19.56
C LYS A 264 1.26 -28.45 -20.55
N GLU A 265 2.01 -28.87 -21.57
CA GLU A 265 2.52 -27.96 -22.60
C GLU A 265 1.38 -27.28 -23.37
N ALA A 266 0.33 -28.03 -23.73
CA ALA A 266 -0.86 -27.47 -24.38
C ALA A 266 -1.55 -26.39 -23.52
N LEU A 267 -1.69 -26.61 -22.22
CA LEU A 267 -2.30 -25.64 -21.29
C LEU A 267 -1.46 -24.38 -21.13
N ILE A 268 -0.13 -24.51 -21.08
CA ILE A 268 0.78 -23.35 -21.02
C ILE A 268 0.68 -22.54 -22.32
N ASN A 269 0.69 -23.21 -23.48
CA ASN A 269 0.55 -22.55 -24.78
C ASN A 269 -0.80 -21.83 -24.93
N GLU A 270 -1.89 -22.42 -24.43
CA GLU A 270 -3.22 -21.78 -24.42
C GLU A 270 -3.25 -20.56 -23.48
N TYR A 271 -2.64 -20.68 -22.31
CA TYR A 271 -2.52 -19.60 -21.33
C TYR A 271 -1.76 -18.40 -21.91
N GLU A 272 -0.57 -18.63 -22.46
CA GLU A 272 0.29 -17.58 -23.01
C GLU A 272 -0.21 -17.03 -24.35
N GLY A 273 -0.75 -17.90 -25.21
CA GLY A 273 -1.10 -17.56 -26.58
C GLY A 273 -2.49 -16.93 -26.75
N LEU A 274 -3.43 -17.22 -25.86
CA LEU A 274 -4.83 -16.81 -26.05
C LEU A 274 -5.43 -16.16 -24.81
N VAL A 275 -5.41 -16.84 -23.66
CA VAL A 275 -6.18 -16.38 -22.51
C VAL A 275 -5.57 -15.15 -21.85
N MET A 276 -4.25 -15.13 -21.62
CA MET A 276 -3.58 -13.94 -21.07
C MET A 276 -3.69 -12.72 -22.00
N PRO A 277 -3.41 -12.81 -23.32
CA PRO A 277 -3.60 -11.69 -24.23
C PRO A 277 -5.04 -11.15 -24.25
N GLN A 278 -6.06 -12.02 -24.25
CA GLN A 278 -7.45 -11.60 -24.19
C GLN A 278 -7.80 -10.92 -22.87
N ALA A 279 -7.33 -11.47 -21.75
CA ALA A 279 -7.60 -10.91 -20.43
C ALA A 279 -6.92 -9.54 -20.26
N ARG A 280 -5.67 -9.39 -20.72
CA ARG A 280 -4.95 -8.11 -20.79
C ARG A 280 -5.66 -7.10 -21.67
N SER A 281 -6.15 -7.51 -22.84
CA SER A 281 -6.89 -6.61 -23.74
C SER A 281 -8.22 -6.15 -23.14
N ALA A 282 -8.95 -7.03 -22.46
CA ALA A 282 -10.21 -6.68 -21.81
C ALA A 282 -9.98 -5.70 -20.65
N ASP A 283 -8.99 -5.99 -19.80
CA ASP A 283 -8.59 -5.12 -18.69
C ASP A 283 -8.10 -3.75 -19.21
N ALA A 284 -7.27 -3.72 -20.26
CA ALA A 284 -6.81 -2.48 -20.87
C ALA A 284 -7.95 -1.62 -21.43
N ALA A 285 -9.04 -2.22 -21.93
CA ALA A 285 -10.20 -1.48 -22.44
C ALA A 285 -10.98 -0.76 -21.33
N GLU A 286 -10.95 -1.28 -20.09
CA GLU A 286 -11.51 -0.64 -18.91
C GLU A 286 -10.57 0.45 -18.35
N GLY A 287 -9.26 0.27 -18.55
CA GLY A 287 -8.21 1.20 -18.15
C GLY A 287 -8.24 2.50 -18.96
N LYS A 288 -8.96 3.51 -18.47
CA LYS A 288 -8.96 4.84 -19.09
C LYS A 288 -7.71 5.65 -18.70
N PRO A 289 -7.20 6.55 -19.57
CA PRO A 289 -6.15 7.48 -19.22
C PRO A 289 -6.53 8.23 -17.95
N ARG A 290 -5.62 8.23 -16.98
CA ARG A 290 -5.86 8.88 -15.71
C ARG A 290 -5.90 10.39 -15.94
N PRO A 291 -6.84 11.12 -15.32
CA PRO A 291 -6.62 12.54 -15.12
C PRO A 291 -5.30 12.68 -14.35
N HIS A 292 -4.44 13.59 -14.79
CA HIS A 292 -3.22 13.91 -14.04
C HIS A 292 -3.63 14.22 -12.60
N PHE A 293 -2.99 13.54 -11.65
CA PHE A 293 -3.26 13.73 -10.22
C PHE A 293 -2.93 15.18 -9.86
N ARG A 294 -3.93 16.07 -9.88
CA ARG A 294 -3.87 17.37 -9.22
C ARG A 294 -4.30 17.13 -7.79
N SER A 295 -3.38 16.67 -6.94
CA SER A 295 -3.67 16.76 -5.52
C SER A 295 -3.89 18.24 -5.20
N GLN A 296 -5.00 18.60 -4.55
CA GLN A 296 -5.18 19.98 -4.05
C GLN A 296 -4.00 20.39 -3.14
N TRP A 297 -3.35 19.38 -2.54
CA TRP A 297 -2.05 19.36 -1.87
C TRP A 297 -0.88 19.95 -2.70
N LEU A 298 -0.80 19.69 -4.01
CA LEU A 298 0.20 20.29 -4.94
C LEU A 298 -0.23 21.66 -5.48
N ALA A 299 -1.53 21.90 -5.66
CA ALA A 299 -2.07 23.18 -6.16
C ALA A 299 -1.87 24.33 -5.16
N ALA A 300 -1.93 24.05 -3.85
CA ALA A 300 -1.68 25.03 -2.79
C ALA A 300 -0.22 25.53 -2.77
N ARG A 301 0.77 24.68 -3.12
CA ARG A 301 2.19 25.07 -3.21
C ARG A 301 2.58 25.78 -4.51
N ARG A 302 1.80 25.66 -5.59
CA ARG A 302 2.07 26.27 -6.92
C ARG A 302 1.28 27.55 -7.19
N GLN A 303 1.02 28.40 -6.19
CA GLN A 303 0.61 29.78 -6.46
C GLN A 303 1.75 30.55 -7.14
N GLY A 304 1.88 30.41 -8.45
CA GLY A 304 2.88 31.15 -9.22
C GLY A 304 2.86 30.91 -10.73
N PHE A 305 2.33 29.80 -11.24
CA PHE A 305 2.31 29.59 -12.69
C PHE A 305 1.07 28.80 -13.14
N SER A 306 0.09 29.53 -13.65
CA SER A 306 -1.04 28.98 -14.40
C SER A 306 -0.59 28.78 -15.85
N GLY A 307 -0.50 27.52 -16.27
CA GLY A 307 -0.26 27.13 -17.65
C GLY A 307 -0.57 25.64 -17.81
N ASP A 308 -1.70 25.34 -18.42
CA ASP A 308 -2.04 23.98 -18.83
C ASP A 308 -1.12 23.58 -19.99
N TYR A 309 -0.24 22.60 -19.76
CA TYR A 309 0.54 21.98 -20.82
C TYR A 309 0.05 20.55 -21.03
N TYR A 310 -0.57 20.33 -22.19
CA TYR A 310 -0.82 19.00 -22.73
C TYR A 310 0.49 18.49 -23.35
N VAL A 311 0.91 17.29 -22.99
CA VAL A 311 1.86 16.53 -23.81
C VAL A 311 1.08 15.38 -24.42
N VAL A 312 1.10 15.36 -25.76
CA VAL A 312 0.46 14.38 -26.66
C VAL A 312 1.02 12.98 -26.41
#